data_AF-A0A930AB82-F1
#
_entry.id   AF-A0A930AB82-F1
#
_cell.length_a   1.000
_cell.length_b   1.000
_cell.length_c   1.000
_cell.angle_alpha   90.00
_cell.angle_beta   90.00
_cell.angle_gamma   90.00
#
_symmetry.space_group_name_H-M   'P 1'
#
loop_
_entity.id
_entity.type
_entity.pdbx_description
1 polymer ?
#
loop_
_entity_poly.entity_id
_entity_poly.type
_entity_poly.pdbx_seq_one_letter_code
_entity_poly.pdbx_strand_id
1 'polypeptide(L)' 'GYIAIVLQHELDHMDGILFYDHINKKEPNKPIEGALVL' A
#
# COMPACT_ATOMS: atom_id res chain seq x y z
N GLY A 1 -0.30 9.59 5.14
CA GLY A 1 0.70 10.67 4.88
C GLY A 1 1.93 10.07 4.23
N TYR A 2 2.71 10.85 3.46
CA TYR A 2 3.82 10.31 2.65
C TYR A 2 4.90 9.60 3.48
N ILE A 3 5.37 10.22 4.57
CA ILE A 3 6.37 9.60 5.48
C ILE A 3 5.86 8.26 6.02
N ALA A 4 4.58 8.19 6.43
CA ALA A 4 4.00 6.96 6.93
C ALA A 4 3.96 5.86 5.85
N ILE A 5 3.68 6.20 4.59
CA ILE A 5 3.67 5.25 3.47
C ILE A 5 5.07 4.67 3.26
N VAL A 6 6.10 5.52 3.23
CA VAL A 6 7.50 5.07 3.06
C VAL A 6 7.93 4.18 4.22
N LEU A 7 7.65 4.58 5.47
CA LEU A 7 8.02 3.77 6.63
C LEU A 7 7.32 2.40 6.64
N GLN A 8 6.04 2.35 6.26
CA GLN A 8 5.32 1.07 6.12
C GLN A 8 5.93 0.20 5.01
N HIS A 9 6.30 0.78 3.88
CA HIS A 9 6.97 0.05 2.79
C HIS A 9 8.29 -0.60 3.23
N GLU A 10 9.13 0.14 3.96
CA GLU A 10 10.41 -0.40 4.43
C GLU A 10 10.23 -1.44 5.56
N LEU A 11 9.19 -1.31 6.40
CA LEU A 11 8.84 -2.32 7.40
C LEU A 11 8.37 -3.62 6.75
N ASP A 12 7.52 -3.53 5.72
CA ASP A 12 7.04 -4.69 4.95
C ASP A 12 8.19 -5.50 4.35
N HIS A 13 9.29 -4.85 3.94
CA HIS A 13 10.48 -5.54 3.45
C HIS A 13 11.16 -6.42 4.51
N MET A 14 11.02 -6.12 5.80
CA MET A 14 11.54 -6.98 6.88
C MET A 14 10.73 -8.27 7.02
N ASP A 15 9.47 -8.26 6.61
CA ASP A 15 8.57 -9.42 6.58
C ASP A 15 8.54 -10.11 5.20
N GLY A 16 9.36 -9.65 4.24
CA GLY A 16 9.42 -10.18 2.89
C GLY A 16 8.21 -9.83 2.02
N ILE A 17 7.44 -8.80 2.39
CA ILE A 17 6.27 -8.31 1.67
C ILE A 17 6.71 -7.22 0.68
N LEU A 18 6.14 -7.26 -0.53
CA LEU A 18 6.37 -6.26 -1.57
C LEU A 18 5.11 -5.44 -1.80
N PHE A 19 5.25 -4.19 -2.24
CA PHE A 19 4.10 -3.26 -2.32
C PHE A 19 2.92 -3.80 -3.17
N TYR A 20 3.22 -4.61 -4.19
CA TYR A 20 2.22 -5.17 -5.08
C TYR A 20 1.46 -6.36 -4.47
N ASP A 21 1.93 -6.90 -3.35
CA ASP A 21 1.20 -7.93 -2.60
C ASP A 21 -0.07 -7.36 -1.95
N HIS A 22 -0.09 -6.05 -1.69
CA HIS A 22 -1.26 -5.32 -1.17
C HIS A 22 -2.25 -4.88 -2.25
N ILE A 23 -1.92 -5.04 -3.54
CA ILE A 23 -2.79 -4.59 -4.64
C ILE A 23 -3.84 -5.66 -4.96
N ASN A 24 -5.11 -5.26 -5.02
CA ASN A 24 -6.18 -6.15 -5.48
C ASN A 24 -5.97 -6.53 -6.97
N LYS A 25 -5.67 -7.80 -7.22
CA LYS A 25 -5.35 -8.31 -8.57
C LYS A 25 -6.52 -8.31 -9.56
N LYS A 26 -7.77 -8.30 -9.08
CA LYS A 26 -8.97 -8.28 -9.94
C LYS A 26 -9.42 -6.86 -10.25
N GLU A 27 -9.35 -5.98 -9.25
CA GLU A 27 -9.81 -4.60 -9.35
C GLU A 27 -8.73 -3.64 -8.78
N PRO A 28 -7.58 -3.46 -9.46
CA PRO A 28 -6.42 -2.75 -8.90
C PRO A 28 -6.68 -1.26 -8.65
N ASN A 29 -7.61 -0.66 -9.39
CA ASN A 29 -7.93 0.76 -9.32
C ASN A 29 -9.26 1.04 -8.60
N LYS A 30 -9.79 0.06 -7.84
CA LYS A 30 -11.06 0.24 -7.12
C LYS A 30 -10.88 1.31 -6.03
N PRO A 31 -11.65 2.41 -6.07
CA PRO A 31 -11.56 3.43 -5.03
C PRO A 31 -12.03 2.83 -3.70
N ILE A 32 -11.29 3.14 -2.64
CA ILE A 32 -11.66 2.78 -1.27
C ILE A 32 -12.35 4.00 -0.65
N GLU A 33 -13.59 3.81 -0.18
CA GLU A 33 -14.35 4.89 0.46
C GLU A 33 -13.59 5.43 1.68
N GLY A 34 -13.42 6.75 1.74
CA GLY A 34 -12.68 7.42 2.82
C GLY A 34 -11.15 7.35 2.71
N ALA A 35 -10.59 6.72 1.67
CA ALA A 35 -9.14 6.73 1.45
C ALA A 35 -8.65 8.11 1.01
N LEU A 36 -7.58 8.59 1.65
CA LEU A 36 -6.87 9.79 1.24
C LEU A 36 -5.87 9.44 0.13
N VAL A 37 -6.08 10.01 -1.06
CA VAL A 37 -5.10 9.96 -2.16
C VAL A 37 -4.11 11.10 -1.96
N LEU A 38 -2.82 10.77 -1.91
CA LEU A 38 -1.71 11.70 -1.70
C LEU A 38 -0.92 11.93 -2.98
#